data_AF-A0A1M3LML2-F1
#
_entry.id   AF-A0A1M3LML2-F1
#
_cell.length_a   1.000
_cell.length_b   1.000
_cell.length_c   1.000
_cell.angle_alpha   90.00
_cell.angle_beta   90.00
_cell.angle_gamma   90.00
#
_symmetry.space_group_name_H-M   'P 1'
#
loop_
_entity.id
_entity.type
_entity.pdbx_description
1 polymer ?
#
loop_
_entity_poly.entity_id
_entity_poly.type
_entity_poly.pdbx_seq_one_letter_code
_entity_poly.pdbx_strand_id
1 'polypeptide(L)'
;MLRQHCRALVLAKEWDDARMNGHEKKRGRRIELASATWPHTWVLIQLGLWNWWAHGGGSSATRVEEPELVDPWQVASGTVANHKSYYDDAPMSVELAEDINDPEHHDPARYAQLHPLPLYWASEGKNRVFLFRIADVPIRATIERLSLPTPDRMAIGTIGIGPFKFWLLDADGALDVIHQPDRALPIWLSYGIKRRFKLPVSRFHEVIRRWWSQRSRLYSDVLID
;
A
#
# COMPACT_ATOMS: atom_id res chain seq x y z
N MET A 1 -18.52 2.59 -3.25
CA MET A 1 -17.45 2.80 -4.25
C MET A 1 -16.06 2.84 -3.66
N LEU A 2 -15.67 3.82 -2.81
CA LEU A 2 -14.28 3.95 -2.33
C LEU A 2 -13.69 2.65 -1.74
N ARG A 3 -14.42 1.96 -0.84
CA ARG A 3 -14.02 0.65 -0.28
C ARG A 3 -13.73 -0.40 -1.36
N GLN A 4 -14.54 -0.46 -2.41
CA GLN A 4 -14.36 -1.42 -3.51
C GLN A 4 -13.08 -1.14 -4.30
N HIS A 5 -12.77 0.13 -4.56
CA HIS A 5 -11.52 0.50 -5.23
C HIS A 5 -10.29 0.21 -4.37
N CYS A 6 -10.35 0.47 -3.06
CA CYS A 6 -9.27 0.08 -2.13
C CYS A 6 -9.07 -1.44 -2.11
N ARG A 7 -10.14 -2.23 -2.01
CA ARG A 7 -10.07 -3.71 -2.11
C ARG A 7 -9.45 -4.15 -3.44
N ALA A 8 -9.83 -3.54 -4.57
CA ALA A 8 -9.25 -3.86 -5.87
C ALA A 8 -7.74 -3.58 -5.93
N LEU A 9 -7.26 -2.51 -5.30
CA LEU A 9 -5.83 -2.21 -5.18
C LEU A 9 -5.10 -3.23 -4.29
N VAL A 10 -5.72 -3.66 -3.18
CA VAL A 10 -5.17 -4.72 -2.31
C VAL A 10 -5.02 -6.02 -3.11
N LEU A 11 -6.06 -6.47 -3.81
CA LEU A 11 -6.02 -7.68 -4.63
C LEU A 11 -4.94 -7.61 -5.74
N ALA A 12 -4.83 -6.46 -6.37
CA ALA A 12 -3.79 -6.17 -7.34
C ALA A 12 -2.37 -6.37 -6.77
N LYS A 13 -2.14 -5.89 -5.53
CA LYS A 13 -0.88 -6.10 -4.83
C LYS A 13 -0.59 -7.58 -4.60
N GLU A 14 -1.57 -8.32 -4.09
CA GLU A 14 -1.40 -9.75 -3.78
C GLU A 14 -1.08 -10.56 -5.06
N TRP A 15 -1.70 -10.19 -6.19
CA TRP A 15 -1.40 -10.78 -7.48
C TRP A 15 0.03 -10.45 -7.97
N ASP A 16 0.45 -9.20 -7.80
CA ASP A 16 1.83 -8.77 -8.14
C ASP A 16 2.86 -9.51 -7.28
N ASP A 17 2.63 -9.64 -5.97
CA ASP A 17 3.48 -10.41 -5.04
C ASP A 17 3.56 -11.90 -5.46
N ALA A 18 2.41 -12.54 -5.70
CA ALA A 18 2.35 -13.95 -6.10
C ALA A 18 3.10 -14.20 -7.42
N ARG A 19 2.96 -13.28 -8.39
CA ARG A 19 3.66 -13.35 -9.67
C ARG A 19 5.17 -13.24 -9.48
N MET A 20 5.64 -12.27 -8.69
CA MET A 20 7.08 -12.08 -8.44
C MET A 20 7.69 -13.31 -7.76
N ASN A 21 7.01 -13.85 -6.74
CA ASN A 21 7.44 -15.04 -6.01
C ASN A 21 7.46 -16.31 -6.89
N GLY A 22 6.52 -16.44 -7.83
CA GLY A 22 6.48 -17.54 -8.80
C GLY A 22 7.63 -17.53 -9.82
N HIS A 23 8.14 -16.34 -10.17
CA HIS A 23 9.30 -16.20 -11.04
C HIS A 23 10.63 -16.50 -10.33
N GLU A 24 10.74 -16.24 -9.03
CA GLU A 24 11.93 -16.54 -8.23
C GLU A 24 12.20 -18.04 -8.10
N LYS A 25 11.15 -18.84 -7.86
CA LYS A 25 11.27 -20.32 -7.82
C LYS A 25 11.84 -20.91 -9.12
N LYS A 26 11.69 -20.23 -10.27
CA LYS A 26 12.20 -20.68 -11.57
C LYS A 26 13.62 -20.20 -11.90
N ARG A 27 14.15 -19.17 -11.23
CA ARG A 27 15.43 -18.53 -11.62
C ARG A 27 16.62 -18.83 -10.71
N GLY A 28 16.45 -19.60 -9.64
CA GLY A 28 17.56 -20.04 -8.77
C GLY A 28 18.37 -18.91 -8.14
N ARG A 29 17.90 -17.66 -8.24
CA ARG A 29 18.53 -16.46 -7.66
C ARG A 29 17.54 -15.83 -6.71
N ARG A 30 17.91 -15.80 -5.44
CA ARG A 30 17.30 -14.96 -4.39
C ARG A 30 17.48 -13.50 -4.79
N ILE A 31 16.41 -12.86 -5.23
CA ILE A 31 16.31 -11.40 -5.22
C ILE A 31 15.35 -11.06 -4.08
N GLU A 32 15.81 -11.17 -2.83
CA GLU A 32 15.03 -10.81 -1.63
C GLU A 32 14.69 -9.29 -1.54
N LEU A 33 14.85 -8.53 -2.64
CA LEU A 33 15.26 -7.13 -2.59
C LEU A 33 14.20 -6.08 -2.95
N ALA A 34 12.91 -6.39 -3.10
CA ALA A 34 11.94 -5.29 -3.38
C ALA A 34 10.50 -5.50 -2.90
N SER A 35 10.00 -6.73 -2.81
CA SER A 35 8.61 -7.01 -2.38
C SER A 35 8.49 -7.26 -0.88
N ALA A 36 9.59 -7.66 -0.22
CA ALA A 36 9.57 -8.10 1.17
C ALA A 36 9.59 -6.94 2.19
N THR A 37 10.26 -5.83 1.87
CA THR A 37 10.75 -4.95 2.94
C THR A 37 9.70 -3.95 3.43
N TRP A 38 8.83 -3.34 2.61
CA TRP A 38 7.90 -2.31 3.12
C TRP A 38 6.58 -2.26 2.32
N PRO A 39 5.52 -3.01 2.70
CA PRO A 39 4.22 -3.03 2.00
C PRO A 39 3.59 -1.64 1.81
N HIS A 40 3.85 -0.71 2.72
CA HIS A 40 3.39 0.68 2.61
C HIS A 40 4.09 1.45 1.51
N THR A 41 5.38 1.23 1.29
CA THR A 41 6.14 1.86 0.20
C THR A 41 5.52 1.53 -1.15
N TRP A 42 5.12 0.26 -1.36
CA TRP A 42 4.42 -0.12 -2.60
C TRP A 42 3.10 0.64 -2.76
N VAL A 43 2.26 0.67 -1.72
CA VAL A 43 0.96 1.35 -1.77
C VAL A 43 1.12 2.85 -2.03
N LEU A 44 2.03 3.50 -1.31
CA LEU A 44 2.34 4.93 -1.47
C LEU A 44 2.84 5.23 -2.87
N ILE A 45 3.70 4.38 -3.45
CA ILE A 45 4.17 4.53 -4.83
C ILE A 45 3.02 4.38 -5.83
N GLN A 46 2.19 3.34 -5.70
CA GLN A 46 1.07 3.15 -6.64
C GLN A 46 0.10 4.33 -6.62
N LEU A 47 -0.13 4.87 -5.43
CA LEU A 47 -1.00 5.99 -5.18
C LEU A 47 -0.38 7.35 -5.57
N GLY A 48 0.94 7.45 -5.73
CA GLY A 48 1.62 8.73 -6.01
C GLY A 48 1.74 9.62 -4.76
N LEU A 49 1.97 9.01 -3.59
CA LEU A 49 2.10 9.69 -2.30
C LEU A 49 3.49 9.60 -1.70
N TRP A 50 4.44 8.98 -2.40
CA TRP A 50 5.77 8.75 -1.87
C TRP A 50 6.47 10.05 -1.49
N ASN A 51 6.46 11.05 -2.38
CA ASN A 51 7.09 12.34 -2.10
C ASN A 51 6.42 13.09 -0.96
N TRP A 52 5.09 13.10 -0.94
CA TRP A 52 4.34 13.74 0.13
C TRP A 52 4.72 13.14 1.50
N TRP A 53 4.79 11.81 1.58
CA TRP A 53 5.18 11.12 2.81
C TRP A 53 6.65 11.38 3.19
N ALA A 54 7.58 11.25 2.24
CA ALA A 54 9.01 11.42 2.46
C ALA A 54 9.41 12.84 2.90
N HIS A 55 8.60 13.85 2.56
CA HIS A 55 8.80 15.23 2.99
C HIS A 55 8.04 15.60 4.28
N GLY A 56 7.69 14.60 5.09
CA GLY A 56 7.06 14.80 6.39
C GLY A 56 5.55 15.01 6.34
N GLY A 57 4.91 14.81 5.18
CA GLY A 57 3.45 14.90 5.04
C GLY A 57 2.72 13.89 5.92
N GLY A 58 3.32 12.71 6.15
CA GLY A 58 2.76 11.66 7.02
C GLY A 58 3.18 11.74 8.50
N SER A 59 3.81 12.82 8.94
CA SER A 59 4.43 12.89 10.28
C SER A 59 3.44 12.98 11.45
N SER A 60 2.16 13.29 11.20
CA SER A 60 1.09 13.21 12.22
C SER A 60 0.45 11.82 12.24
N ALA A 61 1.26 10.82 12.58
CA ALA A 61 0.73 9.49 12.89
C ALA A 61 -0.02 9.55 14.22
N THR A 62 -1.32 9.26 14.21
CA THR A 62 -2.10 9.12 15.44
C THR A 62 -2.37 7.65 15.69
N ARG A 63 -1.88 7.13 16.82
CA ARG A 63 -2.20 5.78 17.24
C ARG A 63 -3.60 5.76 17.85
N VAL A 64 -4.44 4.86 17.38
CA VAL A 64 -5.72 4.55 18.03
C VAL A 64 -5.39 3.71 19.27
N GLU A 65 -5.86 4.16 20.43
CA GLU A 65 -5.59 3.49 21.71
C GLU A 65 -6.31 2.16 21.81
N GLU A 66 -7.56 2.09 21.33
CA GLU A 66 -8.36 0.87 21.34
C GLU A 66 -8.22 0.09 20.02
N PRO A 67 -8.03 -1.25 20.07
CA PRO A 67 -8.05 -2.08 18.87
C PRO A 67 -9.39 -2.01 18.13
N GLU A 68 -9.33 -1.92 16.81
CA GLU A 68 -10.49 -1.88 15.92
C GLU A 68 -10.63 -3.21 15.15
N LEU A 69 -11.86 -3.55 14.74
CA LEU A 69 -12.10 -4.66 13.82
C LEU A 69 -11.91 -4.19 12.38
N VAL A 70 -10.94 -4.78 11.68
CA VAL A 70 -10.54 -4.43 10.32
C VAL A 70 -10.96 -5.52 9.35
N ASP A 71 -11.57 -5.10 8.24
CA ASP A 71 -11.87 -5.98 7.11
C ASP A 71 -10.56 -6.48 6.47
N PRO A 72 -10.28 -7.79 6.47
CA PRO A 72 -9.02 -8.34 5.98
C PRO A 72 -8.80 -8.09 4.48
N TRP A 73 -9.86 -7.79 3.71
CA TRP A 73 -9.78 -7.42 2.30
C TRP A 73 -9.32 -5.98 2.05
N GLN A 74 -9.23 -5.16 3.10
CA GLN A 74 -8.73 -3.77 3.05
C GLN A 74 -7.26 -3.65 3.46
N VAL A 75 -6.66 -4.75 3.92
CA VAL A 75 -5.28 -4.79 4.42
C VAL A 75 -4.36 -5.26 3.31
N ALA A 76 -3.44 -4.41 2.85
CA ALA A 76 -2.32 -4.82 2.01
C ALA A 76 -1.26 -5.54 2.87
N SER A 77 -1.05 -6.82 2.59
CA SER A 77 0.04 -7.61 3.19
C SER A 77 1.14 -7.85 2.17
N GLY A 78 2.37 -8.03 2.66
CA GLY A 78 3.42 -8.67 1.86
C GLY A 78 3.38 -10.17 2.14
N THR A 79 3.37 -11.01 1.10
CA THR A 79 3.56 -12.45 1.28
C THR A 79 5.06 -12.77 1.33
N VAL A 80 5.53 -13.37 2.43
CA VAL A 80 6.90 -13.87 2.51
C VAL A 80 6.92 -15.24 1.84
N ALA A 81 7.43 -15.29 0.60
CA ALA A 81 7.41 -16.46 -0.29
C ALA A 81 8.01 -17.77 0.29
N ASN A 82 8.81 -17.65 1.34
CA ASN A 82 9.63 -18.73 1.90
C ASN A 82 9.30 -19.08 3.35
N HIS A 83 8.32 -18.43 3.98
CA HIS A 83 7.89 -18.90 5.29
C HIS A 83 6.89 -20.03 5.07
N LYS A 84 7.27 -21.26 5.43
CA LYS A 84 6.31 -22.32 5.76
C LYS A 84 5.39 -21.66 6.79
N SER A 85 4.18 -21.30 6.40
CA SER A 85 3.30 -20.60 7.33
C SER A 85 2.98 -21.61 8.42
N TYR A 86 2.94 -21.17 9.68
CA TYR A 86 2.47 -22.01 10.79
C TYR A 86 1.08 -22.63 10.48
N TYR A 87 0.37 -22.07 9.50
CA TYR A 87 -0.95 -22.43 9.03
C TYR A 87 -0.98 -23.30 7.77
N ASP A 88 0.17 -23.65 7.16
CA ASP A 88 0.20 -24.51 5.97
C ASP A 88 -0.22 -25.95 6.31
N ASP A 89 -0.02 -26.35 7.57
CA ASP A 89 -0.30 -27.68 8.09
C ASP A 89 -1.53 -27.70 9.04
N ALA A 90 -2.08 -26.53 9.41
CA ALA A 90 -3.26 -26.41 10.27
C ALA A 90 -4.53 -26.27 9.41
N PRO A 91 -5.66 -26.90 9.78
CA PRO A 91 -6.93 -26.59 9.13
C PRO A 91 -7.22 -25.11 9.34
N MET A 92 -7.13 -24.31 8.28
CA MET A 92 -7.54 -22.91 8.30
C MET A 92 -9.05 -22.87 8.57
N SER A 93 -9.42 -22.78 9.85
CA SER A 93 -10.80 -22.77 10.32
C SER A 93 -11.19 -21.38 10.81
N VAL A 94 -12.49 -21.10 10.80
CA VAL A 94 -13.07 -19.91 11.43
C VAL A 94 -12.74 -19.88 12.92
N GLU A 95 -12.79 -21.04 13.59
CA GLU A 95 -12.46 -21.20 15.01
C GLU A 95 -11.04 -20.70 15.34
N LEU A 96 -10.05 -21.00 14.49
CA LEU A 96 -8.68 -20.53 14.68
C LEU A 96 -8.56 -19.01 14.50
N ALA A 97 -9.33 -18.43 13.58
CA ALA A 97 -9.35 -16.98 13.38
C ALA A 97 -10.06 -16.26 14.55
N GLU A 98 -11.12 -16.85 15.10
CA GLU A 98 -11.80 -16.35 16.29
C GLU A 98 -10.91 -16.43 17.53
N ASP A 99 -10.20 -17.54 17.74
CA ASP A 99 -9.22 -17.73 18.81
C ASP A 99 -8.11 -16.66 18.73
N ILE A 100 -7.52 -16.43 17.56
CA ILE A 100 -6.49 -15.39 17.36
C ILE A 100 -7.02 -13.97 17.63
N ASN A 101 -8.33 -13.75 17.50
CA ASN A 101 -8.96 -12.47 17.80
C ASN A 101 -9.26 -12.27 19.29
N ASP A 102 -9.17 -13.31 20.10
CA ASP A 102 -9.48 -13.26 21.53
C ASP A 102 -8.47 -12.35 22.27
N PRO A 103 -8.93 -11.26 22.91
CA PRO A 103 -8.06 -10.36 23.67
C PRO A 103 -7.42 -11.00 24.90
N GLU A 104 -7.94 -12.11 25.42
CA GLU A 104 -7.36 -12.81 26.58
C GLU A 104 -6.14 -13.65 26.19
N HIS A 105 -6.11 -14.14 24.95
CA HIS A 105 -5.10 -15.08 24.47
C HIS A 105 -4.08 -14.45 23.53
N HIS A 106 -4.43 -13.37 22.82
CA HIS A 106 -3.58 -12.80 21.78
C HIS A 106 -3.52 -11.27 21.72
N ASP A 107 -2.32 -10.77 21.47
CA ASP A 107 -2.09 -9.37 21.14
C ASP A 107 -2.74 -9.02 19.78
N PRO A 108 -3.36 -7.82 19.68
CA PRO A 108 -3.95 -7.35 18.44
C PRO A 108 -2.89 -7.20 17.35
N ALA A 109 -3.29 -7.39 16.09
CA ALA A 109 -2.40 -7.07 14.97
C ALA A 109 -2.04 -5.58 14.96
N ARG A 110 -0.92 -5.20 14.36
CA ARG A 110 -0.53 -3.78 14.22
C ARG A 110 -0.57 -3.42 12.76
N TYR A 111 -1.46 -2.48 12.42
CA TYR A 111 -1.66 -1.96 11.06
C TYR A 111 -1.47 -0.47 11.04
N ALA A 112 -1.12 0.03 9.87
CA ALA A 112 -1.22 1.45 9.60
C ALA A 112 -2.22 1.72 8.48
N GLN A 113 -2.96 2.81 8.63
CA GLN A 113 -4.06 3.21 7.77
C GLN A 113 -3.71 4.52 7.07
N LEU A 114 -3.98 4.58 5.77
CA LEU A 114 -3.93 5.83 5.02
C LEU A 114 -5.24 6.60 5.22
N HIS A 115 -5.42 7.27 6.36
CA HIS A 115 -6.69 7.87 6.75
C HIS A 115 -7.05 9.08 5.88
N PRO A 116 -8.31 9.24 5.41
CA PRO A 116 -9.50 8.44 5.76
C PRO A 116 -9.81 7.31 4.78
N LEU A 117 -8.86 6.89 3.94
CA LEU A 117 -9.10 5.76 3.05
C LEU A 117 -9.24 4.46 3.87
N PRO A 118 -10.16 3.56 3.47
CA PRO A 118 -10.26 2.22 4.02
C PRO A 118 -9.17 1.33 3.40
N LEU A 119 -7.91 1.75 3.56
CA LEU A 119 -6.73 1.09 3.03
C LEU A 119 -5.68 1.01 4.13
N TYR A 120 -5.38 -0.22 4.51
CA TYR A 120 -4.49 -0.56 5.61
C TYR A 120 -3.27 -1.29 5.06
N TRP A 121 -2.16 -1.29 5.79
CA TRP A 121 -1.07 -2.21 5.54
C TRP A 121 -0.64 -2.91 6.82
N ALA A 122 -0.28 -4.19 6.66
CA ALA A 122 0.22 -4.99 7.75
C ALA A 122 1.67 -4.63 8.10
N SER A 123 1.89 -3.90 9.21
CA SER A 123 3.23 -3.74 9.78
C SER A 123 3.66 -5.01 10.50
N GLU A 124 2.73 -5.66 11.21
CA GLU A 124 2.92 -6.98 11.84
C GLU A 124 1.75 -7.93 11.48
N GLY A 125 1.94 -9.23 11.65
CA GLY A 125 0.87 -10.21 11.46
C GLY A 125 0.44 -10.45 10.00
N LYS A 126 1.35 -10.30 9.03
CA LYS A 126 1.07 -10.50 7.58
C LYS A 126 0.43 -11.87 7.28
N ASN A 127 0.86 -12.94 7.97
CA ASN A 127 0.29 -14.28 7.83
C ASN A 127 -1.14 -14.38 8.38
N ARG A 128 -1.47 -13.59 9.42
CA ARG A 128 -2.83 -13.53 9.97
C ARG A 128 -3.81 -12.97 8.92
N VAL A 129 -3.38 -12.00 8.10
CA VAL A 129 -4.25 -11.42 7.06
C VAL A 129 -4.78 -12.49 6.11
N PHE A 130 -3.95 -13.44 5.68
CA PHE A 130 -4.36 -14.50 4.79
C PHE A 130 -5.39 -15.45 5.43
N LEU A 131 -5.12 -15.91 6.66
CA LEU A 131 -6.04 -16.74 7.43
C LEU A 131 -7.41 -16.07 7.57
N PHE A 132 -7.44 -14.80 7.94
CA PHE A 132 -8.67 -14.04 8.18
C PHE A 132 -9.43 -13.73 6.90
N ARG A 133 -8.76 -13.57 5.76
CA ARG A 133 -9.45 -13.49 4.45
C ARG A 133 -10.14 -14.79 4.08
N ILE A 134 -9.54 -15.94 4.40
CA ILE A 134 -10.12 -17.26 4.12
C ILE A 134 -11.31 -17.54 5.04
N ALA A 135 -11.15 -17.22 6.33
CA ALA A 135 -12.22 -17.35 7.31
C ALA A 135 -13.34 -16.30 7.15
N ASP A 136 -13.11 -15.28 6.31
CA ASP A 136 -13.99 -14.12 6.08
C ASP A 136 -14.47 -13.43 7.36
N VAL A 137 -13.56 -13.33 8.35
CA VAL A 137 -13.82 -12.67 9.63
C VAL A 137 -12.95 -11.41 9.79
N PRO A 138 -13.45 -10.36 10.48
CA PRO A 138 -12.66 -9.16 10.77
C PRO A 138 -11.44 -9.46 11.65
N ILE A 139 -10.37 -8.68 11.50
CA ILE A 139 -9.15 -8.78 12.31
C ILE A 139 -9.16 -7.73 13.40
N ARG A 140 -8.93 -8.11 14.66
CA ARG A 140 -8.67 -7.18 15.76
C ARG A 140 -7.26 -6.58 15.61
N ALA A 141 -7.17 -5.27 15.41
CA ALA A 141 -5.92 -4.59 15.15
C ALA A 141 -5.81 -3.20 15.82
N THR A 142 -4.62 -2.90 16.36
CA THR A 142 -4.23 -1.53 16.70
C THR A 142 -3.86 -0.79 15.42
N ILE A 143 -4.42 0.41 15.24
CA ILE A 143 -4.27 1.20 14.02
C ILE A 143 -3.40 2.42 14.26
N GLU A 144 -2.37 2.59 13.45
CA GLU A 144 -1.64 3.86 13.30
C GLU A 144 -2.19 4.61 12.07
N ARG A 145 -2.80 5.77 12.28
CA ARG A 145 -3.39 6.55 11.19
C ARG A 145 -2.41 7.55 10.63
N LEU A 146 -2.06 7.40 9.36
CA LEU A 146 -1.35 8.42 8.59
C LEU A 146 -2.37 9.32 7.93
N SER A 147 -2.40 10.59 8.37
CA SER A 147 -3.38 11.57 7.89
C SER A 147 -3.06 12.02 6.48
N LEU A 148 -3.95 11.73 5.53
CA LEU A 148 -3.86 12.29 4.18
C LEU A 148 -4.23 13.77 4.14
N PRO A 149 -3.71 14.52 3.14
CA PRO A 149 -4.24 15.84 2.83
C PRO A 149 -5.71 15.74 2.45
N THR A 150 -6.48 16.77 2.79
CA THR A 150 -7.87 16.88 2.39
C THR A 150 -7.98 16.98 0.86
N PRO A 151 -9.08 16.52 0.23
CA PRO A 151 -9.16 16.46 -1.23
C PRO A 151 -8.99 17.81 -1.96
N ASP A 152 -9.30 18.93 -1.30
CA ASP A 152 -9.13 20.30 -1.81
C ASP A 152 -7.65 20.74 -1.88
N ARG A 153 -6.79 20.12 -1.06
CA ARG A 153 -5.33 20.31 -1.05
C ARG A 153 -4.62 19.45 -2.09
N MET A 154 -5.36 18.63 -2.83
CA MET A 154 -4.82 17.69 -3.80
C MET A 154 -5.30 17.99 -5.22
N ALA A 155 -4.55 17.53 -6.21
CA ALA A 155 -4.92 17.64 -7.62
C ALA A 155 -4.42 16.48 -8.45
N ILE A 156 -5.20 16.12 -9.48
CA ILE A 156 -4.81 15.10 -10.46
C ILE A 156 -4.32 15.79 -11.73
N GLY A 157 -3.09 15.50 -12.09
CA GLY A 157 -2.42 16.05 -13.25
C GLY A 157 -2.22 15.05 -14.37
N THR A 158 -1.94 15.57 -15.56
CA THR A 158 -1.42 14.75 -16.67
C THR A 158 -0.27 15.44 -17.37
N ILE A 159 0.65 14.65 -17.91
CA ILE A 159 1.68 15.09 -18.84
C ILE A 159 1.75 14.12 -20.02
N GLY A 160 1.71 14.64 -21.24
CA GLY A 160 1.67 13.85 -22.48
C GLY A 160 2.95 14.03 -23.28
N ILE A 161 3.57 12.94 -23.73
CA ILE A 161 4.86 12.94 -24.44
C ILE A 161 4.78 11.97 -25.58
N GLY A 162 4.64 12.52 -26.79
CA GLY A 162 4.31 11.73 -27.96
C GLY A 162 3.07 10.85 -27.67
N PRO A 163 3.17 9.52 -27.82
CA PRO A 163 2.05 8.62 -27.56
C PRO A 163 1.82 8.31 -26.08
N PHE A 164 2.74 8.71 -25.18
CA PHE A 164 2.69 8.36 -23.77
C PHE A 164 1.95 9.42 -22.96
N LYS A 165 1.17 8.97 -21.98
CA LYS A 165 0.49 9.83 -21.01
C LYS A 165 0.81 9.36 -19.60
N PHE A 166 1.37 10.24 -18.79
CA PHE A 166 1.60 9.99 -17.37
C PHE A 166 0.54 10.72 -16.55
N TRP A 167 0.13 10.08 -15.46
CA TRP A 167 -0.79 10.63 -14.49
C TRP A 167 0.00 11.06 -13.26
N LEU A 168 -0.40 12.18 -12.68
CA LEU A 168 0.32 12.81 -11.59
C LEU A 168 -0.63 13.08 -10.44
N LEU A 169 -0.12 12.96 -9.22
CA LEU A 169 -0.78 13.46 -8.02
C LEU A 169 0.04 14.62 -7.48
N ASP A 170 -0.60 15.76 -7.30
CA ASP A 170 -0.07 16.88 -6.53
C ASP A 170 -0.77 16.87 -5.17
N ALA A 171 -0.01 16.69 -4.10
CA ALA A 171 -0.48 16.72 -2.72
C ALA A 171 0.36 17.73 -1.94
N ASP A 172 -0.23 18.88 -1.59
CA ASP A 172 0.48 19.98 -0.91
C ASP A 172 1.74 20.48 -1.64
N GLY A 173 1.72 20.51 -2.98
CA GLY A 173 2.86 20.91 -3.80
C GLY A 173 3.89 19.79 -4.00
N ALA A 174 3.74 18.65 -3.34
CA ALA A 174 4.51 17.45 -3.61
C ALA A 174 3.90 16.72 -4.81
N LEU A 175 4.57 16.85 -5.96
CA LEU A 175 4.16 16.21 -7.21
C LEU A 175 4.77 14.81 -7.32
N ASP A 176 3.95 13.81 -7.63
CA ASP A 176 4.38 12.43 -7.82
C ASP A 176 3.67 11.75 -9.00
N VAL A 177 4.24 10.64 -9.48
CA VAL A 177 3.68 9.84 -10.58
C VAL A 177 2.71 8.79 -10.02
N ILE A 178 1.53 8.71 -10.62
CA ILE A 178 0.58 7.62 -10.36
C ILE A 178 0.96 6.44 -11.26
N HIS A 179 1.49 5.37 -10.66
CA HIS A 179 2.06 4.23 -11.41
C HIS A 179 1.03 3.31 -12.05
N GLN A 180 -0.10 3.07 -11.37
CA GLN A 180 -1.20 2.25 -11.85
C GLN A 180 -2.47 3.10 -11.97
N PRO A 181 -2.55 4.02 -12.96
CA PRO A 181 -3.63 4.99 -13.05
C PRO A 181 -5.02 4.33 -13.12
N ASP A 182 -5.15 3.18 -13.79
CA ASP A 182 -6.42 2.47 -13.90
C ASP A 182 -6.96 1.97 -12.54
N ARG A 183 -6.07 1.77 -11.57
CA ARG A 183 -6.41 1.29 -10.21
C ARG A 183 -6.43 2.43 -9.18
N ALA A 184 -5.49 3.35 -9.27
CA ALA A 184 -5.31 4.45 -8.32
C ALA A 184 -6.24 5.65 -8.59
N LEU A 185 -6.51 6.00 -9.86
CA LEU A 185 -7.39 7.14 -10.17
C LEU A 185 -8.81 6.93 -9.63
N PRO A 186 -9.46 5.75 -9.74
CA PRO A 186 -10.76 5.54 -9.13
C PRO A 186 -10.80 5.78 -7.62
N ILE A 187 -9.71 5.45 -6.91
CA ILE A 187 -9.55 5.75 -5.47
C ILE A 187 -9.53 7.26 -5.28
N TRP A 188 -8.70 7.99 -6.02
CA TRP A 188 -8.58 9.45 -5.89
C TRP A 188 -9.83 10.22 -6.27
N LEU A 189 -10.52 9.79 -7.31
CA LEU A 189 -11.80 10.35 -7.70
C LEU A 189 -12.87 10.08 -6.63
N SER A 190 -12.88 8.87 -6.06
CA SER A 190 -13.81 8.51 -4.97
C SER A 190 -13.46 9.18 -3.64
N TYR A 191 -12.19 9.50 -3.41
CA TYR A 191 -11.72 10.29 -2.28
C TYR A 191 -12.21 11.74 -2.36
N GLY A 192 -12.54 12.22 -3.57
CA GLY A 192 -13.18 13.51 -3.79
C GLY A 192 -12.26 14.57 -4.40
N ILE A 193 -11.11 14.19 -4.98
CA ILE A 193 -10.20 15.15 -5.62
C ILE A 193 -10.87 15.71 -6.87
N LYS A 194 -11.16 17.02 -6.85
CA LYS A 194 -11.83 17.73 -7.97
C LYS A 194 -10.86 18.52 -8.84
N ARG A 195 -9.74 19.01 -8.27
CA ARG A 195 -8.78 19.86 -8.99
C ARG A 195 -8.04 19.04 -10.04
N ARG A 196 -7.96 19.57 -11.26
CA ARG A 196 -7.27 18.95 -12.39
C ARG A 196 -6.31 19.92 -13.04
N PHE A 197 -5.19 19.41 -13.53
CA PHE A 197 -4.21 20.22 -14.26
C PHE A 197 -3.54 19.43 -15.39
N LYS A 198 -2.89 20.15 -16.29
CA LYS A 198 -2.05 19.58 -17.35
C LYS A 198 -0.70 20.27 -17.29
N LEU A 199 0.37 19.50 -17.12
CA LEU A 199 1.71 20.04 -17.17
C LEU A 199 2.19 20.16 -18.62
N PRO A 200 2.91 21.24 -18.96
CA PRO A 200 3.58 21.34 -20.24
C PRO A 200 4.71 20.31 -20.30
N VAL A 201 5.01 19.82 -21.51
CA VAL A 201 6.07 18.82 -21.75
C VAL A 201 7.44 19.31 -21.30
N SER A 202 7.67 20.63 -21.33
CA SER A 202 8.89 21.25 -20.82
C SER A 202 9.19 20.92 -19.35
N ARG A 203 8.16 20.59 -18.56
CA ARG A 203 8.29 20.18 -17.14
C ARG A 203 8.54 18.68 -16.97
N PHE A 204 8.54 17.88 -18.03
CA PHE A 204 8.71 16.43 -17.91
C PHE A 204 10.03 16.01 -17.27
N HIS A 205 11.13 16.64 -17.69
CA HIS A 205 12.45 16.31 -17.16
C HIS A 205 12.52 16.52 -15.65
N GLU A 206 11.78 17.50 -15.11
CA GLU A 206 11.67 17.72 -13.67
C GLU A 206 10.97 16.54 -12.98
N VAL A 207 9.83 16.12 -13.53
CA VAL A 207 9.04 14.97 -13.02
C VAL A 207 9.87 13.69 -13.05
N ILE A 208 10.51 13.39 -14.18
CA ILE A 208 11.30 12.17 -14.36
C ILE A 208 12.57 12.17 -13.52
N ARG A 209 13.29 13.31 -13.43
CA ARG A 209 14.49 13.39 -12.59
C ARG A 209 14.13 13.14 -11.13
N ARG A 210 13.04 13.73 -10.63
CA ARG A 210 12.54 13.47 -9.28
C ARG A 210 12.19 11.98 -9.12
N TRP A 211 11.42 11.42 -10.04
CA TRP A 211 11.05 10.01 -10.03
C TRP A 211 12.26 9.05 -10.00
N TRP A 212 13.25 9.24 -10.88
CA TRP A 212 14.47 8.43 -10.89
C TRP A 212 15.26 8.56 -9.60
N SER A 213 15.38 9.77 -9.05
CA SER A 213 16.10 9.99 -7.79
C SER A 213 15.43 9.28 -6.60
N GLN A 214 14.10 9.15 -6.62
CA GLN A 214 13.34 8.42 -5.59
C GLN A 214 13.59 6.92 -5.71
N ARG A 215 13.55 6.41 -6.94
CA ARG A 215 13.79 4.99 -7.20
C ARG A 215 15.21 4.59 -6.85
N SER A 216 16.20 5.43 -7.13
CA SER A 216 17.59 5.17 -6.73
C SER A 216 17.78 5.18 -5.22
N ARG A 217 17.09 6.06 -4.46
CA ARG A 217 17.14 6.04 -2.97
C ARG A 217 16.52 4.76 -2.42
N LEU A 218 15.37 4.38 -2.95
CA LEU A 218 14.70 3.13 -2.63
C LEU A 218 15.56 1.88 -2.91
N TYR A 219 16.52 1.94 -3.83
CA TYR A 219 17.45 0.84 -4.09
C TYR A 219 18.80 1.00 -3.38
N SER A 220 19.23 2.21 -3.03
CA SER A 220 20.46 2.44 -2.26
C SER A 220 20.29 2.06 -0.79
N ASP A 221 19.12 2.34 -0.22
CA ASP A 221 18.78 1.99 1.16
C ASP A 221 18.53 0.48 1.33
N VAL A 222 18.56 -0.28 0.23
CA VAL A 222 18.42 -1.74 0.18
C VAL A 222 19.78 -2.45 0.05
N LEU A 223 20.86 -1.69 -0.21
CA LEU A 223 22.22 -2.23 -0.37
C LEU A 223 23.14 -1.94 0.84
N ILE A 224 22.60 -1.33 1.90
CA ILE A 224 23.31 -1.05 3.15
C ILE A 224 22.49 -1.68 4.28
N ASP A 225 22.61 -3.01 4.42
CA ASP A 225 22.49 -3.79 5.65
C ASP A 225 22.86 -5.25 5.37
#